data_AF-A0A8T6HFY6-F1
#
_entry.id   AF-A0A8T6HFY6-F1
#
_cell.length_a   1.000
_cell.length_b   1.000
_cell.length_c   1.000
_cell.angle_alpha   90.00
_cell.angle_beta   90.00
_cell.angle_gamma   90.00
#
_symmetry.space_group_name_H-M   'P 1'
#
loop_
_entity.id
_entity.type
_entity.pdbx_description
1 polymer ?
#
loop_
_entity_poly.entity_id
_entity_poly.type
_entity_poly.pdbx_seq_one_letter_code
_entity_poly.pdbx_strand_id
1 'polypeptide(L)'
;MDGQQVLCFSADEMPLIPNPQARNSQEERAYGRAAGHGTLVKLYGYDVPGIRSSVTGDTGLMKRMNTMIPRALMPIRFFDARGKRKWQTASGIQNDIEGRDGTDLAIEPHIVDSLPFVGNSLPLEIYAFERGAGAKYRVGTGQTILFTVNGQVHASRGSDFLKASRVNRSDVADDILIVVDCTALPERLKEDLFMNSRDRMQSGPLREQMETELASALHDNEPLSELNQRRRLQRVSDSKAAEEEISEVLESILRSEPRLLNALASGGKSGRFRNPAEHDSEFIGSMYPSYFRSVRPKAVDGEVNREVAVGSRLVLNFETDASDGYFGSGRGRVRVVDIESGEDVSGLFRRSGPNSGKCTISSADIIAGHQAGDLLGLEIIVEDDNPIPLSPFVCAVYVAIVDRSSESETSPSPRDPFTGKKLPHIEFVPRERWAELNGMHGFDFGPTTVIQARPTGTEGAVGSYDLYINVDNGHLEVQRRAKPSSADGRTFLWKRTTSLIGLALASYLVDNELPGEEVELVEERITEITSGLAPVLASLPEILAAGAVKDADSREPVQG
;
A
#
# COMPACT_ATOMS: atom_id res chain seq x y z
N MET A 1 -18.84 -56.41 -7.24
CA MET A 1 -17.85 -55.40 -6.83
C MET A 1 -17.53 -55.67 -5.39
N ASP A 2 -16.46 -56.42 -5.12
CA ASP A 2 -15.99 -56.63 -3.76
C ASP A 2 -15.52 -55.27 -3.23
N GLY A 3 -16.27 -54.72 -2.27
CA GLY A 3 -15.91 -53.48 -1.60
C GLY A 3 -14.57 -53.67 -0.92
N GLN A 4 -13.60 -52.81 -1.23
CA GLN A 4 -12.33 -52.77 -0.52
C GLN A 4 -12.62 -52.61 0.98
N GLN A 5 -12.48 -53.70 1.74
CA GLN A 5 -12.52 -53.64 3.19
C GLN A 5 -11.33 -52.79 3.64
N VAL A 6 -11.63 -51.62 4.20
CA VAL A 6 -10.63 -50.79 4.86
C VAL A 6 -10.04 -51.60 6.01
N LEU A 7 -8.73 -51.82 6.01
CA LEU A 7 -8.04 -52.54 7.08
C LEU A 7 -8.29 -51.82 8.42
N CYS A 8 -8.94 -52.52 9.35
CA CYS A 8 -9.28 -52.01 10.66
C CYS A 8 -8.84 -52.98 11.77
N PHE A 9 -8.48 -52.44 12.92
CA PHE A 9 -8.22 -53.19 14.15
C PHE A 9 -8.74 -52.39 15.35
N SER A 10 -8.97 -53.05 16.49
CA SER A 10 -9.42 -52.42 17.73
C SER A 10 -8.26 -52.21 18.68
N ALA A 11 -8.15 -51.03 19.27
CA ALA A 11 -7.22 -50.70 20.34
C ALA A 11 -7.81 -49.59 21.21
N ASP A 12 -7.63 -49.68 22.53
CA ASP A 12 -8.12 -48.65 23.47
C ASP A 12 -7.31 -47.35 23.37
N GLU A 13 -6.01 -47.48 23.10
CA GLU A 13 -5.10 -46.37 22.86
C GLU A 13 -4.09 -46.71 21.77
N MET A 14 -3.59 -45.68 21.11
CA MET A 14 -2.56 -45.80 20.08
C MET A 14 -1.44 -44.78 20.31
N PRO A 15 -0.16 -45.11 20.07
CA PRO A 15 0.97 -44.19 20.27
C PRO A 15 1.07 -43.17 19.12
N LEU A 16 0.06 -42.31 18.96
CA LEU A 16 -0.08 -41.42 17.80
C LEU A 16 0.63 -40.08 17.99
N ILE A 17 0.90 -39.67 19.23
CA ILE A 17 1.43 -38.34 19.54
C ILE A 17 2.97 -38.39 19.61
N PRO A 18 3.67 -37.40 19.03
CA PRO A 18 5.12 -37.32 19.14
C PRO A 18 5.61 -37.23 20.60
N ASN A 19 6.70 -37.95 20.90
CA ASN A 19 7.35 -37.94 22.20
C ASN A 19 8.74 -37.25 22.11
N PRO A 20 8.85 -35.95 22.44
CA PRO A 20 10.14 -35.23 22.42
C PRO A 20 11.19 -35.84 23.34
N GLN A 21 10.78 -36.57 24.39
CA GLN A 21 11.66 -37.09 25.42
C GLN A 21 12.28 -38.44 25.05
N ALA A 22 11.75 -39.12 24.04
CA ALA A 22 12.27 -40.41 23.57
C ALA A 22 13.75 -40.33 23.15
N ARG A 23 14.52 -41.34 23.55
CA ARG A 23 15.99 -41.38 23.39
C ARG A 23 16.45 -42.40 22.34
N ASN A 24 15.69 -43.46 22.08
CA ASN A 24 16.25 -44.67 21.48
C ASN A 24 16.02 -44.79 19.97
N SER A 25 14.93 -44.23 19.41
CA SER A 25 14.71 -44.24 17.95
C SER A 25 13.92 -43.03 17.42
N GLN A 26 13.97 -42.82 16.10
CA GLN A 26 13.16 -41.81 15.41
C GLN A 26 11.66 -42.16 15.43
N GLU A 27 11.31 -43.44 15.34
CA GLU A 27 9.93 -43.91 15.46
C GLU A 27 9.34 -43.62 16.82
N GLU A 28 10.06 -43.92 17.91
CA GLU A 28 9.62 -43.60 19.27
C GLU A 28 9.42 -42.09 19.48
N ARG A 29 10.17 -41.25 18.74
CA ARG A 29 9.99 -39.79 18.77
C ARG A 29 8.75 -39.34 18.01
N ALA A 30 8.44 -39.96 16.87
CA ALA A 30 7.28 -39.61 16.06
C ALA A 30 5.96 -40.16 16.63
N TYR A 31 6.01 -41.36 17.22
CA TYR A 31 4.86 -42.17 17.62
C TYR A 31 5.10 -42.77 19.02
N GLY A 32 5.10 -41.93 20.06
CA GLY A 32 5.58 -42.35 21.38
C GLY A 32 4.65 -42.07 22.56
N ARG A 33 3.66 -41.19 22.39
CA ARG A 33 2.67 -40.87 23.42
C ARG A 33 1.31 -41.44 23.02
N ALA A 34 0.70 -42.17 23.94
CA ALA A 34 -0.60 -42.78 23.74
C ALA A 34 -1.70 -41.73 23.63
N ALA A 35 -2.66 -42.00 22.75
CA ALA A 35 -3.87 -41.23 22.55
C ALA A 35 -5.05 -42.21 22.45
N GLY A 36 -6.06 -42.02 23.32
CA GLY A 36 -7.31 -42.79 23.28
C GLY A 36 -8.35 -42.27 22.29
N HIS A 37 -8.07 -41.15 21.62
CA HIS A 37 -8.94 -40.56 20.61
C HIS A 37 -8.13 -39.67 19.66
N GLY A 38 -8.65 -39.46 18.45
CA GLY A 38 -8.04 -38.61 17.42
C GLY A 38 -7.98 -39.29 16.06
N THR A 39 -7.40 -38.59 15.09
CA THR A 39 -7.17 -39.11 13.74
C THR A 39 -5.69 -38.92 13.39
N LEU A 40 -5.04 -40.00 12.93
CA LEU A 40 -3.70 -39.92 12.36
C LEU A 40 -3.80 -39.88 10.83
N VAL A 41 -3.35 -38.79 10.23
CA VAL A 41 -3.18 -38.69 8.78
C VAL A 41 -1.70 -38.88 8.47
N LYS A 42 -1.36 -39.91 7.68
CA LYS A 42 0.02 -40.19 7.26
C LYS A 42 0.17 -39.94 5.77
N LEU A 43 0.98 -38.96 5.43
CA LEU A 43 1.29 -38.59 4.04
C LEU A 43 2.63 -39.22 3.63
N TYR A 44 2.67 -39.83 2.45
CA TYR A 44 3.87 -40.45 1.89
C TYR A 44 4.25 -39.77 0.57
N GLY A 45 5.55 -39.57 0.34
CA GLY A 45 6.07 -39.12 -0.96
C GLY A 45 5.59 -37.72 -1.39
N TYR A 46 5.21 -36.86 -0.45
CA TYR A 46 4.77 -35.50 -0.78
C TYR A 46 5.99 -34.58 -0.91
N ASP A 47 6.03 -33.79 -1.97
CA ASP A 47 6.95 -32.68 -2.13
C ASP A 47 6.24 -31.38 -1.76
N VAL A 48 6.91 -30.50 -1.01
CA VAL A 48 6.39 -29.17 -0.68
C VAL A 48 7.36 -28.13 -1.24
N PRO A 49 7.09 -27.62 -2.46
CA PRO A 49 7.99 -26.70 -3.14
C PRO A 49 8.31 -25.49 -2.28
N GLY A 50 9.59 -25.10 -2.21
CA GLY A 50 10.03 -23.90 -1.48
C GLY A 50 10.36 -24.11 0.00
N ILE A 51 10.13 -25.30 0.57
CA ILE A 51 10.63 -25.64 1.90
C ILE A 51 12.07 -26.16 1.79
N ARG A 52 13.02 -25.44 2.37
CA ARG A 52 14.47 -25.76 2.28
C ARG A 52 15.11 -26.09 3.62
N SER A 53 14.37 -26.00 4.73
CA SER A 53 14.88 -26.24 6.08
C SER A 53 14.03 -27.25 6.87
N SER A 54 14.38 -27.46 8.15
CA SER A 54 13.62 -28.30 9.07
C SER A 54 12.17 -27.82 9.23
N VAL A 55 11.29 -28.66 9.79
CA VAL A 55 9.86 -28.34 9.95
C VAL A 55 9.66 -27.00 10.67
N THR A 56 10.49 -26.72 11.69
CA THR A 56 10.46 -25.51 12.51
C THR A 56 11.52 -24.47 12.11
N GLY A 57 12.17 -24.62 10.95
CA GLY A 57 13.18 -23.68 10.46
C GLY A 57 12.55 -22.43 9.84
N ASP A 58 13.38 -21.42 9.56
CA ASP A 58 12.93 -20.12 9.02
C ASP A 58 12.33 -20.22 7.60
N THR A 59 12.69 -21.27 6.86
CA THR A 59 12.10 -21.61 5.56
C THR A 59 11.37 -22.97 5.62
N GLY A 60 10.90 -23.31 6.82
CA GLY A 60 10.29 -24.59 7.18
C GLY A 60 8.79 -24.64 6.92
N LEU A 61 8.20 -25.83 7.09
CA LEU A 61 6.76 -26.05 6.95
C LEU A 61 5.94 -25.17 7.91
N MET A 62 6.40 -25.03 9.15
CA MET A 62 5.70 -24.22 10.15
C MET A 62 5.52 -22.78 9.69
N LYS A 63 6.56 -22.15 9.14
CA LYS A 63 6.50 -20.76 8.66
C LYS A 63 5.51 -20.61 7.51
N ARG A 64 5.56 -21.52 6.54
CA ARG A 64 4.59 -21.55 5.43
C ARG A 64 3.15 -21.73 5.92
N MET A 65 2.94 -22.62 6.89
CA MET A 65 1.62 -22.85 7.48
C MET A 65 1.11 -21.62 8.22
N ASN A 66 1.97 -20.89 8.94
CA ASN A 66 1.60 -19.64 9.59
C ASN A 66 1.12 -18.56 8.60
N THR A 67 1.68 -18.54 7.39
CA THR A 67 1.22 -17.63 6.31
C THR A 67 -0.07 -18.13 5.66
N MET A 68 -0.22 -19.44 5.43
CA MET A 68 -1.40 -20.02 4.77
C MET A 68 -2.62 -20.14 5.69
N ILE A 69 -2.42 -20.17 7.01
CA ILE A 69 -3.48 -20.18 8.01
C ILE A 69 -3.24 -18.98 8.95
N PRO A 70 -3.47 -17.75 8.46
CA PRO A 70 -3.12 -16.54 9.18
C PRO A 70 -3.89 -16.40 10.50
N ARG A 71 -5.14 -16.87 10.56
CA ARG A 71 -5.98 -16.88 11.76
C ARG A 71 -6.38 -18.31 12.09
N ALA A 72 -5.44 -19.07 12.68
CA ALA A 72 -5.73 -20.46 13.05
C ALA A 72 -6.68 -20.49 14.25
N LEU A 73 -7.77 -21.25 14.14
CA LEU A 73 -8.75 -21.39 15.23
C LEU A 73 -8.13 -22.02 16.48
N MET A 74 -7.19 -22.94 16.29
CA MET A 74 -6.47 -23.63 17.34
C MET A 74 -4.97 -23.63 17.05
N PRO A 75 -4.11 -23.46 18.07
CA PRO A 75 -2.66 -23.53 17.88
C PRO A 75 -2.22 -24.90 17.35
N ILE A 76 -1.37 -24.91 16.33
CA ILE A 76 -0.85 -26.12 15.69
C ILE A 76 0.57 -26.38 16.20
N ARG A 77 0.81 -27.56 16.76
CA ARG A 77 2.13 -27.95 17.25
C ARG A 77 2.92 -28.70 16.19
N PHE A 78 4.06 -28.15 15.82
CA PHE A 78 5.00 -28.73 14.86
C PHE A 78 6.12 -29.45 15.59
N PHE A 79 6.45 -30.64 15.09
CA PHE A 79 7.49 -31.49 15.65
C PHE A 79 8.40 -32.02 14.53
N ASP A 80 9.71 -31.75 14.62
CA ASP A 80 10.68 -32.37 13.71
C ASP A 80 11.33 -33.59 14.36
N ALA A 81 10.90 -34.79 13.96
CA ALA A 81 11.39 -36.05 14.51
C ALA A 81 12.80 -36.43 13.99
N ARG A 82 13.32 -35.76 12.95
CA ARG A 82 14.57 -36.14 12.26
C ARG A 82 15.85 -35.66 12.96
N GLY A 83 15.76 -34.74 13.92
CA GLY A 83 16.94 -34.04 14.46
C GLY A 83 16.91 -33.77 15.98
N LYS A 84 17.77 -32.84 16.44
CA LYS A 84 17.79 -32.39 17.85
C LYS A 84 16.47 -31.67 18.18
N ARG A 85 15.79 -32.20 19.20
CA ARG A 85 14.50 -31.81 19.79
C ARG A 85 14.15 -30.33 19.62
N LYS A 86 13.35 -30.02 18.59
CA LYS A 86 12.68 -28.73 18.45
C LYS A 86 11.21 -28.99 18.13
N TRP A 87 10.37 -28.58 19.07
CA TRP A 87 8.94 -28.42 18.87
C TRP A 87 8.63 -26.93 18.91
N GLN A 88 7.69 -26.48 18.09
CA GLN A 88 7.21 -25.11 18.10
C GLN A 88 5.71 -25.13 17.88
N THR A 89 5.03 -24.13 18.44
CA THR A 89 3.59 -23.96 18.24
C THR A 89 3.40 -22.75 17.35
N ALA A 90 2.53 -22.90 16.37
CA ALA A 90 2.19 -21.89 15.38
C ALA A 90 0.69 -21.62 15.49
N SER A 91 0.32 -20.36 15.71
CA SER A 91 -1.07 -19.95 15.86
C SER A 91 -1.60 -19.23 14.62
N GLY A 92 -0.79 -19.07 13.58
CA GLY A 92 -1.11 -18.22 12.43
C GLY A 92 -0.57 -16.80 12.60
N ILE A 93 -0.21 -16.17 11.48
CA ILE A 93 0.49 -14.89 11.48
C ILE A 93 -0.33 -13.73 12.07
N GLN A 94 -1.65 -13.68 11.85
CA GLN A 94 -2.51 -12.65 12.45
C GLN A 94 -2.62 -12.85 13.95
N ASN A 95 -2.80 -14.10 14.42
CA ASN A 95 -2.83 -14.39 15.85
C ASN A 95 -1.49 -14.07 16.54
N ASP A 96 -0.36 -14.31 15.85
CA ASP A 96 0.97 -13.98 16.35
C ASP A 96 1.20 -12.45 16.40
N ILE A 97 0.49 -11.68 15.56
CA ILE A 97 0.51 -10.22 15.52
C ILE A 97 -0.39 -9.63 16.63
N GLU A 98 -1.62 -10.11 16.73
CA GLU A 98 -2.64 -9.63 17.67
C GLU A 98 -2.38 -10.07 19.12
N GLY A 99 -1.78 -11.25 19.31
CA GLY A 99 -1.54 -11.85 20.63
C GLY A 99 -0.27 -11.40 21.34
N ARG A 100 0.55 -10.54 20.73
CA ARG A 100 1.69 -9.90 21.41
C ARG A 100 1.28 -8.52 21.86
N ASP A 101 1.43 -8.24 23.16
CA ASP A 101 1.32 -6.87 23.67
C ASP A 101 2.27 -5.97 22.86
N GLY A 102 1.75 -4.82 22.41
CA GLY A 102 2.32 -3.94 21.37
C GLY A 102 3.73 -3.38 21.62
N THR A 103 4.47 -3.89 22.61
CA THR A 103 5.88 -3.58 22.89
C THR A 103 6.86 -4.48 22.12
N ASP A 104 6.45 -5.68 21.71
CA ASP A 104 7.36 -6.69 21.11
C ASP A 104 7.31 -6.73 19.57
N LEU A 105 6.34 -6.02 19.02
CA LEU A 105 6.15 -5.83 17.60
C LEU A 105 6.23 -4.34 17.35
N ALA A 106 7.33 -3.95 16.73
CA ALA A 106 7.51 -2.79 15.88
C ALA A 106 6.35 -2.64 14.86
N ILE A 107 5.13 -2.42 15.33
CA ILE A 107 3.89 -2.34 14.56
C ILE A 107 3.41 -0.89 14.63
N GLU A 108 3.32 -0.32 13.45
CA GLU A 108 2.69 0.95 13.14
C GLU A 108 1.16 0.72 13.03
N PRO A 109 0.29 1.76 12.99
CA PRO A 109 -1.13 1.58 13.29
C PRO A 109 -1.81 0.45 12.50
N HIS A 110 -2.58 -0.39 13.20
CA HIS A 110 -3.47 -1.41 12.65
C HIS A 110 -4.69 -0.71 12.08
N ILE A 111 -4.81 -0.68 10.76
CA ILE A 111 -5.90 0.01 10.08
C ILE A 111 -6.97 -1.03 9.76
N VAL A 112 -8.17 -0.82 10.28
CA VAL A 112 -9.33 -1.67 9.99
C VAL A 112 -10.30 -0.94 9.09
N ASP A 113 -10.68 -1.59 8.00
CA ASP A 113 -11.49 -1.04 6.92
C ASP A 113 -12.46 -2.13 6.40
N SER A 114 -13.28 -1.80 5.41
CA SER A 114 -14.16 -2.76 4.77
C SER A 114 -14.25 -2.47 3.28
N LEU A 115 -14.45 -3.54 2.52
CA LEU A 115 -14.44 -3.54 1.07
C LEU A 115 -15.82 -3.96 0.57
N PRO A 116 -16.60 -3.03 0.00
CA PRO A 116 -17.79 -3.35 -0.77
C PRO A 116 -17.44 -4.28 -1.93
N PHE A 117 -18.14 -5.41 -2.06
CA PHE A 117 -17.91 -6.36 -3.14
C PHE A 117 -19.17 -7.18 -3.43
N VAL A 118 -19.75 -6.97 -4.61
CA VAL A 118 -20.94 -7.70 -5.11
C VAL A 118 -22.06 -7.76 -4.05
N GLY A 119 -22.41 -6.61 -3.47
CA GLY A 119 -23.45 -6.51 -2.43
C GLY A 119 -23.06 -7.08 -1.06
N ASN A 120 -21.79 -7.41 -0.84
CA ASN A 120 -21.25 -7.84 0.46
C ASN A 120 -20.25 -6.81 0.97
N SER A 121 -20.06 -6.74 2.30
CA SER A 121 -19.01 -5.93 2.92
C SER A 121 -17.94 -6.86 3.49
N LEU A 122 -16.74 -6.83 2.92
CA LEU A 122 -15.63 -7.71 3.30
C LEU A 122 -14.71 -6.99 4.29
N PRO A 123 -14.41 -7.57 5.47
CA PRO A 123 -13.43 -7.00 6.38
C PRO A 123 -12.05 -6.89 5.72
N LEU A 124 -11.42 -5.72 5.87
CA LEU A 124 -10.09 -5.42 5.37
C LEU A 124 -9.21 -4.99 6.56
N GLU A 125 -8.14 -5.73 6.82
CA GLU A 125 -7.20 -5.43 7.90
C GLU A 125 -5.82 -5.14 7.31
N ILE A 126 -5.20 -4.03 7.72
CA ILE A 126 -3.89 -3.60 7.26
C ILE A 126 -2.98 -3.49 8.47
N TYR A 127 -1.97 -4.36 8.53
CA TYR A 127 -0.94 -4.34 9.55
C TYR A 127 0.30 -3.68 8.99
N ALA A 128 0.68 -2.53 9.55
CA ALA A 128 1.92 -1.87 9.21
C ALA A 128 3.03 -2.25 10.20
N PHE A 129 4.22 -2.53 9.68
CA PHE A 129 5.41 -2.84 10.46
C PHE A 129 6.41 -1.71 10.32
N GLU A 130 7.26 -1.49 11.33
CA GLU A 130 8.43 -0.63 11.16
C GLU A 130 9.29 -1.12 9.99
N ARG A 131 10.03 -0.17 9.41
CA ARG A 131 10.86 -0.39 8.22
C ARG A 131 11.82 -1.57 8.42
N GLY A 132 11.77 -2.54 7.50
CA GLY A 132 12.58 -3.76 7.55
C GLY A 132 12.06 -4.86 8.49
N ALA A 133 11.10 -4.56 9.38
CA ALA A 133 10.48 -5.54 10.26
C ALA A 133 9.38 -6.35 9.56
N GLY A 134 8.89 -5.94 8.39
CA GLY A 134 7.90 -6.68 7.61
C GLY A 134 8.44 -7.97 6.97
N ALA A 135 9.75 -8.06 6.75
CA ALA A 135 10.37 -9.19 6.04
C ALA A 135 10.14 -10.53 6.76
N LYS A 136 10.17 -10.55 8.11
CA LYS A 136 9.92 -11.78 8.93
C LYS A 136 8.49 -12.31 8.79
N TYR A 137 7.55 -11.48 8.35
CA TYR A 137 6.14 -11.82 8.15
C TYR A 137 5.83 -12.21 6.71
N ARG A 138 6.73 -11.90 5.77
CA ARG A 138 6.61 -12.19 4.33
C ARG A 138 7.63 -13.23 3.83
N VAL A 139 8.36 -13.88 4.77
CA VAL A 139 9.47 -14.80 4.47
C VAL A 139 9.03 -15.92 3.53
N GLY A 140 9.66 -15.97 2.35
CA GLY A 140 9.56 -17.08 1.41
C GLY A 140 8.35 -17.07 0.49
N THR A 141 7.39 -16.15 0.65
CA THR A 141 6.20 -16.08 -0.22
C THR A 141 6.11 -14.81 -1.06
N GLY A 142 6.70 -13.69 -0.62
CA GLY A 142 6.56 -12.40 -1.30
C GLY A 142 5.12 -11.86 -1.30
N GLN A 143 4.24 -12.45 -0.47
CA GLN A 143 2.83 -12.11 -0.39
C GLN A 143 2.64 -10.92 0.57
N THR A 144 2.02 -9.87 0.06
CA THR A 144 1.68 -8.67 0.84
C THR A 144 0.18 -8.61 1.12
N ILE A 145 -0.65 -9.10 0.20
CA ILE A 145 -2.11 -9.13 0.34
C ILE A 145 -2.55 -10.59 0.38
N LEU A 146 -3.34 -10.95 1.39
CA LEU A 146 -3.91 -12.28 1.59
C LEU A 146 -5.43 -12.21 1.49
N PHE A 147 -6.01 -13.05 0.63
CA PHE A 147 -7.45 -13.27 0.57
C PHE A 147 -7.78 -14.54 1.35
N THR A 148 -8.56 -14.42 2.41
CA THR A 148 -8.82 -15.54 3.33
C THR A 148 -10.27 -15.99 3.33
N VAL A 149 -10.49 -17.28 3.58
CA VAL A 149 -11.81 -17.87 3.84
C VAL A 149 -11.66 -18.77 5.05
N ASN A 150 -12.47 -18.55 6.09
CA ASN A 150 -12.38 -19.27 7.37
C ASN A 150 -10.96 -19.26 7.97
N GLY A 151 -10.27 -18.11 7.89
CA GLY A 151 -8.91 -17.95 8.41
C GLY A 151 -7.80 -18.67 7.61
N GLN A 152 -8.11 -19.20 6.42
CA GLN A 152 -7.15 -19.84 5.51
C GLN A 152 -6.97 -19.01 4.24
N VAL A 153 -5.74 -18.90 3.75
CA VAL A 153 -5.44 -18.22 2.48
C VAL A 153 -5.97 -19.04 1.31
N HIS A 154 -6.76 -18.39 0.46
CA HIS A 154 -7.28 -18.92 -0.80
C HIS A 154 -6.65 -18.25 -2.02
N ALA A 155 -6.12 -17.04 -1.87
CA ALA A 155 -5.32 -16.35 -2.87
C ALA A 155 -4.42 -15.30 -2.26
N SER A 156 -3.45 -14.80 -3.03
CA SER A 156 -2.53 -13.76 -2.58
C SER A 156 -2.08 -12.82 -3.70
N ARG A 157 -1.57 -11.64 -3.32
CA ARG A 157 -0.87 -10.69 -4.21
C ARG A 157 0.42 -10.19 -3.58
N GLY A 158 1.40 -9.86 -4.42
CA GLY A 158 2.66 -9.27 -4.01
C GLY A 158 2.60 -7.76 -3.78
N SER A 159 3.73 -7.17 -3.38
CA SER A 159 3.84 -5.73 -3.12
C SER A 159 3.66 -4.86 -4.36
N ASP A 160 3.80 -5.42 -5.56
CA ASP A 160 3.60 -4.72 -6.83
C ASP A 160 2.18 -4.15 -6.98
N PHE A 161 1.18 -4.80 -6.36
CA PHE A 161 -0.19 -4.29 -6.35
C PHE A 161 -0.29 -2.91 -5.69
N LEU A 162 0.47 -2.67 -4.62
CA LEU A 162 0.50 -1.40 -3.91
C LEU A 162 1.33 -0.35 -4.64
N LYS A 163 2.33 -0.79 -5.41
CA LYS A 163 3.24 0.07 -6.18
C LYS A 163 2.59 0.57 -7.47
N ALA A 164 1.58 -0.13 -7.99
CA ALA A 164 0.84 0.28 -9.18
C ALA A 164 0.26 1.69 -9.03
N SER A 165 0.24 2.47 -10.12
CA SER A 165 -0.24 3.85 -10.17
C SER A 165 -1.62 4.03 -9.54
N ARG A 166 -2.54 3.10 -9.81
CA ARG A 166 -3.91 3.09 -9.24
C ARG A 166 -3.97 3.04 -7.71
N VAL A 167 -2.95 2.52 -7.03
CA VAL A 167 -2.90 2.45 -5.55
C VAL A 167 -1.92 3.47 -4.99
N ASN A 168 -0.74 3.58 -5.59
CA ASN A 168 0.28 4.56 -5.28
C ASN A 168 0.72 4.58 -3.80
N ARG A 169 1.13 3.40 -3.30
CA ARG A 169 1.60 3.17 -1.92
C ARG A 169 2.96 2.49 -1.91
N SER A 170 3.88 3.00 -2.73
CA SER A 170 5.20 2.42 -2.95
C SER A 170 6.08 2.44 -1.71
N ASP A 171 6.00 3.50 -0.91
CA ASP A 171 6.86 3.73 0.27
C ASP A 171 6.55 2.78 1.42
N VAL A 172 5.34 2.22 1.46
CA VAL A 172 4.88 1.28 2.49
C VAL A 172 4.77 -0.16 2.01
N ALA A 173 4.87 -0.38 0.69
CA ALA A 173 4.58 -1.65 0.05
C ALA A 173 5.37 -2.85 0.61
N ASP A 174 6.55 -2.56 1.18
CA ASP A 174 7.44 -3.56 1.75
C ASP A 174 7.43 -3.67 3.29
N ASP A 175 6.57 -2.92 3.98
CA ASP A 175 6.38 -3.14 5.43
C ASP A 175 4.92 -3.10 5.83
N ILE A 176 4.03 -3.62 4.97
CA ILE A 176 2.64 -3.87 5.32
C ILE A 176 2.22 -5.31 4.98
N LEU A 177 1.24 -5.81 5.72
CA LEU A 177 0.49 -7.03 5.44
C LEU A 177 -0.99 -6.65 5.39
N ILE A 178 -1.67 -7.02 4.32
CA ILE A 178 -3.10 -6.77 4.13
C ILE A 178 -3.83 -8.10 4.13
N VAL A 179 -4.92 -8.18 4.87
CA VAL A 179 -5.80 -9.35 4.90
C VAL A 179 -7.21 -8.93 4.53
N VAL A 180 -7.75 -9.57 3.49
CA VAL A 180 -9.15 -9.44 3.06
C VAL A 180 -9.87 -10.71 3.50
N ASP A 181 -10.85 -10.58 4.38
CA ASP A 181 -11.67 -11.71 4.83
C ASP A 181 -12.88 -11.90 3.89
N CYS A 182 -12.82 -12.95 3.07
CA CYS A 182 -13.85 -13.33 2.11
C CYS A 182 -14.83 -14.38 2.67
N THR A 183 -14.81 -14.66 3.97
CA THR A 183 -15.64 -15.69 4.62
C THR A 183 -17.14 -15.41 4.45
N ALA A 184 -17.54 -14.14 4.47
CA ALA A 184 -18.94 -13.73 4.34
C ALA A 184 -19.51 -13.93 2.93
N LEU A 185 -18.68 -14.19 1.91
CA LEU A 185 -19.16 -14.37 0.54
C LEU A 185 -20.05 -15.62 0.40
N PRO A 186 -21.13 -15.55 -0.41
CA PRO A 186 -21.87 -16.73 -0.86
C PRO A 186 -20.95 -17.79 -1.48
N GLU A 187 -21.26 -19.07 -1.27
CA GLU A 187 -20.41 -20.18 -1.73
C GLU A 187 -20.15 -20.13 -3.24
N ARG A 188 -21.17 -19.82 -4.04
CA ARG A 188 -21.03 -19.65 -5.50
C ARG A 188 -19.98 -18.60 -5.88
N LEU A 189 -19.98 -17.45 -5.18
CA LEU A 189 -19.00 -16.39 -5.45
C LEU A 189 -17.60 -16.80 -5.01
N LYS A 190 -17.45 -17.61 -3.95
CA LYS A 190 -16.15 -18.15 -3.53
C LYS A 190 -15.61 -19.14 -4.57
N GLU A 191 -16.46 -20.04 -5.08
CA GLU A 191 -16.10 -21.00 -6.13
C GLU A 191 -15.70 -20.32 -7.43
N ASP A 192 -16.39 -19.24 -7.81
CA ASP A 192 -16.08 -18.46 -9.02
C ASP A 192 -14.83 -17.57 -8.85
N LEU A 193 -14.54 -17.10 -7.64
CA LEU A 193 -13.42 -16.19 -7.35
C LEU A 193 -12.10 -16.94 -7.11
N PHE A 194 -12.12 -18.11 -6.47
CA PHE A 194 -10.91 -18.81 -6.03
C PHE A 194 -10.71 -20.15 -6.74
N MET A 195 -9.48 -20.42 -7.17
CA MET A 195 -9.16 -21.74 -7.69
C MET A 195 -9.12 -22.79 -6.56
N ASN A 196 -9.47 -24.04 -6.90
CA ASN A 196 -9.38 -25.20 -5.98
C ASN A 196 -7.97 -25.40 -5.39
N SER A 197 -6.93 -24.94 -6.09
CA SER A 197 -5.53 -24.99 -5.64
C SER A 197 -5.20 -24.02 -4.51
N ARG A 198 -6.07 -23.04 -4.21
CA ARG A 198 -5.94 -22.05 -3.11
C ARG A 198 -4.64 -21.23 -3.14
N ASP A 199 -4.03 -21.09 -4.31
CA ASP A 199 -2.82 -20.30 -4.55
C ASP A 199 -3.15 -18.94 -5.22
N ARG A 200 -4.23 -18.89 -6.02
CA ARG A 200 -4.60 -17.72 -6.81
C ARG A 200 -6.12 -17.61 -7.02
N MET A 201 -6.56 -16.39 -7.30
CA MET A 201 -7.90 -16.11 -7.80
C MET A 201 -8.04 -16.60 -9.24
N GLN A 202 -9.26 -17.03 -9.60
CA GLN A 202 -9.63 -17.37 -10.96
C GLN A 202 -9.57 -16.13 -11.86
N SER A 203 -9.12 -16.28 -13.09
CA SER A 203 -9.14 -15.18 -14.06
C SER A 203 -10.58 -14.96 -14.54
N GLY A 204 -11.01 -13.69 -14.56
CA GLY A 204 -12.34 -13.31 -15.01
C GLY A 204 -12.82 -11.98 -14.41
N PRO A 205 -14.04 -11.55 -14.76
CA PRO A 205 -14.59 -10.25 -14.36
C PRO A 205 -14.65 -10.06 -12.84
N LEU A 206 -14.95 -11.12 -12.09
CA LEU A 206 -15.08 -11.08 -10.63
C LEU A 206 -13.74 -10.74 -9.95
N ARG A 207 -12.64 -11.25 -10.47
CA ARG A 207 -11.28 -10.92 -10.01
C ARG A 207 -10.93 -9.48 -10.34
N GLU A 208 -11.22 -9.01 -11.56
CA GLU A 208 -10.96 -7.64 -11.98
C GLU A 208 -11.73 -6.64 -11.11
N GLN A 209 -13.00 -6.93 -10.82
CA GLN A 209 -13.81 -6.14 -9.90
C GLN A 209 -13.19 -6.13 -8.49
N MET A 210 -12.81 -7.28 -7.93
CA MET A 210 -12.18 -7.36 -6.61
C MET A 210 -10.89 -6.52 -6.54
N GLU A 211 -10.07 -6.59 -7.58
CA GLU A 211 -8.82 -5.84 -7.67
C GLU A 211 -9.06 -4.33 -7.82
N THR A 212 -10.10 -3.92 -8.55
CA THR A 212 -10.47 -2.50 -8.70
C THR A 212 -11.00 -1.91 -7.39
N GLU A 213 -11.95 -2.60 -6.74
CA GLU A 213 -12.50 -2.17 -5.45
C GLU A 213 -11.39 -2.08 -4.39
N LEU A 214 -10.51 -3.09 -4.33
CA LEU A 214 -9.39 -3.09 -3.38
C LEU A 214 -8.41 -1.95 -3.68
N ALA A 215 -8.11 -1.68 -4.94
CA ALA A 215 -7.23 -0.58 -5.32
C ALA A 215 -7.80 0.77 -4.88
N SER A 216 -9.09 1.02 -5.14
CA SER A 216 -9.79 2.22 -4.69
C SER A 216 -9.81 2.34 -3.16
N ALA A 217 -10.12 1.25 -2.44
CA ALA A 217 -10.13 1.26 -0.98
C ALA A 217 -8.76 1.64 -0.38
N LEU A 218 -7.67 1.10 -0.93
CA LEU A 218 -6.31 1.41 -0.48
C LEU A 218 -5.84 2.81 -0.91
N HIS A 219 -6.26 3.27 -2.09
CA HIS A 219 -5.98 4.63 -2.57
C HIS A 219 -6.70 5.71 -1.73
N ASP A 220 -7.94 5.44 -1.32
CA ASP A 220 -8.74 6.39 -0.53
C ASP A 220 -8.49 6.27 0.98
N ASN A 221 -7.62 5.37 1.43
CA ASN A 221 -7.35 5.17 2.85
C ASN A 221 -6.41 6.26 3.39
N GLU A 222 -6.97 7.21 4.15
CA GLU A 222 -6.24 8.36 4.73
C GLU A 222 -5.09 7.92 5.65
N PRO A 223 -5.27 7.02 6.65
CA PRO A 223 -4.16 6.55 7.49
C PRO A 223 -3.01 5.92 6.70
N LEU A 224 -3.32 5.12 5.68
CA LEU A 224 -2.31 4.49 4.82
C LEU A 224 -1.58 5.54 3.96
N SER A 225 -2.29 6.57 3.50
CA SER A 225 -1.70 7.69 2.76
C SER A 225 -0.74 8.51 3.65
N GLU A 226 -1.16 8.83 4.87
CA GLU A 226 -0.32 9.52 5.86
C GLU A 226 0.94 8.71 6.19
N LEU A 227 0.78 7.40 6.39
CA LEU A 227 1.90 6.51 6.63
C LEU A 227 2.89 6.48 5.45
N ASN A 228 2.36 6.40 4.22
CA ASN A 228 3.17 6.43 3.00
C ASN A 228 3.97 7.74 2.90
N GLN A 229 3.31 8.87 3.14
CA GLN A 229 3.96 10.18 3.16
C GLN A 229 5.04 10.28 4.25
N ARG A 230 4.78 9.75 5.45
CA ARG A 230 5.75 9.75 6.55
C ARG A 230 7.00 8.93 6.20
N ARG A 231 6.83 7.71 5.67
CA ARG A 231 7.96 6.87 5.26
C ARG A 231 8.74 7.48 4.10
N ARG A 232 8.04 8.18 3.19
CA ARG A 232 8.68 8.98 2.15
C ARG A 232 9.57 10.06 2.73
N LEU A 233 9.06 10.86 3.68
CA LEU A 233 9.83 11.92 4.34
C LEU A 233 11.05 11.37 5.07
N GLN A 234 10.91 10.25 5.79
CA GLN A 234 12.04 9.60 6.46
C GLN A 234 13.14 9.22 5.47
N ARG A 235 12.78 8.59 4.34
CA ARG A 235 13.76 8.24 3.30
C ARG A 235 14.51 9.44 2.74
N VAL A 236 13.81 10.56 2.53
CA VAL A 236 14.42 11.80 2.08
C VAL A 236 15.36 12.37 3.16
N SER A 237 14.89 12.44 4.41
CA SER A 237 15.65 13.03 5.54
C SER A 237 16.86 12.22 6.00
N ASP A 238 16.87 10.90 5.76
CA ASP A 238 18.02 10.04 6.04
C ASP A 238 19.24 10.39 5.15
N SER A 239 19.05 11.25 4.14
CA SER A 239 20.09 11.74 3.21
C SER A 239 20.48 13.21 3.44
N LYS A 240 20.89 13.59 4.66
CA LYS A 240 21.34 14.97 4.99
C LYS A 240 22.37 15.58 4.03
N ALA A 241 23.23 14.75 3.42
CA ALA A 241 24.21 15.19 2.44
C ALA A 241 23.62 15.48 1.05
N ALA A 242 22.48 14.88 0.71
CA ALA A 242 21.79 15.13 -0.55
C ALA A 242 21.04 16.46 -0.50
N GLU A 243 20.39 16.79 0.63
CA GLU A 243 19.60 18.02 0.77
C GLU A 243 20.42 19.31 0.54
N GLU A 244 21.64 19.39 1.07
CA GLU A 244 22.52 20.56 0.87
C GLU A 244 22.92 20.72 -0.60
N GLU A 245 23.33 19.62 -1.25
CA GLU A 245 23.79 19.64 -2.63
C GLU A 245 22.65 19.91 -3.63
N ILE A 246 21.44 19.42 -3.34
CA ILE A 246 20.23 19.70 -4.14
C ILE A 246 19.82 21.16 -3.99
N SER A 247 19.85 21.69 -2.77
CA SER A 247 19.52 23.11 -2.51
C SER A 247 20.46 24.02 -3.27
N GLU A 248 21.77 23.73 -3.30
CA GLU A 248 22.74 24.51 -4.07
C GLU A 248 22.49 24.46 -5.58
N VAL A 249 22.18 23.28 -6.13
CA VAL A 249 21.87 23.14 -7.57
C VAL A 249 20.59 23.88 -7.92
N LEU A 250 19.51 23.72 -7.12
CA LEU A 250 18.24 24.42 -7.33
C LEU A 250 18.38 25.93 -7.15
N GLU A 251 19.09 26.40 -6.13
CA GLU A 251 19.39 27.83 -5.95
C GLU A 251 20.22 28.39 -7.10
N SER A 252 21.19 27.65 -7.62
CA SER A 252 21.98 28.09 -8.78
C SER A 252 21.11 28.26 -10.04
N ILE A 253 20.13 27.36 -10.22
CA ILE A 253 19.16 27.43 -11.32
C ILE A 253 18.23 28.63 -11.12
N LEU A 254 17.64 28.76 -9.93
CA LEU A 254 16.76 29.87 -9.54
C LEU A 254 17.41 31.24 -9.74
N ARG A 255 18.69 31.38 -9.37
CA ARG A 255 19.45 32.62 -9.56
C ARG A 255 19.77 32.90 -11.02
N SER A 256 19.98 31.85 -11.83
CA SER A 256 20.39 32.01 -13.23
C SER A 256 19.24 32.33 -14.17
N GLU A 257 18.09 31.64 -14.06
CA GLU A 257 16.98 31.78 -15.00
C GLU A 257 15.62 31.55 -14.32
N PRO A 258 15.08 32.57 -13.61
CA PRO A 258 13.80 32.47 -12.90
C PRO A 258 12.61 32.14 -13.80
N ARG A 259 12.69 32.48 -15.09
CA ARG A 259 11.61 32.26 -16.08
C ARG A 259 11.49 30.79 -16.49
N LEU A 260 12.61 30.08 -16.59
CA LEU A 260 12.67 28.66 -16.93
C LEU A 260 11.95 27.83 -15.85
N LEU A 261 12.22 28.12 -14.58
CA LEU A 261 11.59 27.40 -13.48
C LEU A 261 10.09 27.69 -13.38
N ASN A 262 9.64 28.90 -13.74
CA ASN A 262 8.22 29.23 -13.78
C ASN A 262 7.46 28.52 -14.90
N ALA A 263 8.08 28.32 -16.05
CA ALA A 263 7.54 27.50 -17.14
C ALA A 263 7.54 26.00 -16.81
N LEU A 264 8.52 25.55 -16.01
CA LEU A 264 8.66 24.16 -15.55
C LEU A 264 7.89 23.85 -14.26
N ALA A 265 7.24 24.85 -13.65
CA ALA A 265 6.49 24.70 -12.40
C ALA A 265 5.06 25.22 -12.57
N SER A 266 4.37 24.76 -13.61
CA SER A 266 2.96 25.05 -13.87
C SER A 266 2.05 24.00 -13.23
N GLY A 267 0.98 24.45 -12.56
CA GLY A 267 -0.20 23.62 -12.33
C GLY A 267 -0.09 22.58 -11.22
N GLY A 268 -0.30 23.02 -9.97
CA GLY A 268 -0.59 22.11 -8.86
C GLY A 268 -0.99 22.90 -7.64
N LYS A 269 -2.26 22.80 -7.23
CA LYS A 269 -2.70 23.33 -5.93
C LYS A 269 -1.85 22.67 -4.85
N SER A 270 -1.28 23.47 -3.95
CA SER A 270 -0.80 22.95 -2.68
C SER A 270 -1.98 22.27 -1.98
N GLY A 271 -1.97 20.95 -1.92
CA GLY A 271 -2.37 20.30 -0.68
C GLY A 271 -1.48 20.91 0.38
N ARG A 272 -2.07 21.66 1.32
CA ARG A 272 -1.32 22.13 2.49
C ARG A 272 -0.57 20.92 3.00
N PHE A 273 0.75 21.02 3.15
CA PHE A 273 1.41 20.17 4.13
C PHE A 273 0.64 20.42 5.42
N ARG A 274 -0.24 19.49 5.80
CA ARG A 274 -0.52 19.30 7.19
C ARG A 274 0.86 19.01 7.74
N ASN A 275 1.43 19.97 8.48
CA ASN A 275 2.36 19.58 9.52
C ASN A 275 1.71 18.36 10.19
N PRO A 276 2.44 17.24 10.40
CA PRO A 276 1.89 16.14 11.17
C PRO A 276 1.25 16.81 12.37
N ALA A 277 -0.08 16.66 12.50
CA ALA A 277 -0.77 17.27 13.60
C ALA A 277 0.06 16.92 14.82
N GLU A 278 0.46 17.93 15.61
CA GLU A 278 1.01 17.68 16.94
C GLU A 278 0.13 16.58 17.51
N HIS A 279 0.73 15.42 17.80
CA HIS A 279 0.00 14.28 18.33
C HIS A 279 -0.71 14.80 19.57
N ASP A 280 -1.99 15.16 19.41
CA ASP A 280 -2.92 15.23 20.52
C ASP A 280 -2.75 13.90 21.22
N SER A 281 -2.49 13.98 22.52
CA SER A 281 -2.30 12.89 23.49
C SER A 281 -2.62 11.49 22.95
N GLU A 282 -1.69 10.53 23.07
CA GLU A 282 -1.89 9.11 22.71
C GLU A 282 -3.35 8.68 22.96
N PHE A 283 -4.09 8.47 21.87
CA PHE A 283 -5.49 8.06 21.96
C PHE A 283 -5.54 6.63 22.51
N ILE A 284 -5.96 6.48 23.76
CA ILE A 284 -6.17 5.18 24.39
C ILE A 284 -7.62 4.78 24.18
N GLY A 285 -7.88 3.99 23.15
CA GLY A 285 -9.22 3.51 22.85
C GLY A 285 -9.70 2.45 23.83
N SER A 286 -11.00 2.46 24.11
CA SER A 286 -11.71 1.46 24.91
C SER A 286 -11.95 0.17 24.13
N MET A 287 -12.00 -0.95 24.84
CA MET A 287 -12.31 -2.28 24.27
C MET A 287 -13.71 -2.34 23.65
N TYR A 288 -14.66 -1.66 24.28
CA TYR A 288 -16.03 -1.46 23.82
C TYR A 288 -16.35 0.05 23.82
N PRO A 289 -16.98 0.59 22.77
CA PRO A 289 -17.33 1.99 22.71
C PRO A 289 -18.37 2.34 23.76
N SER A 290 -18.15 3.44 24.47
CA SER A 290 -19.17 4.08 25.29
C SER A 290 -20.11 4.92 24.42
N TYR A 291 -19.64 5.38 23.27
CA TYR A 291 -20.45 6.12 22.30
C TYR A 291 -20.03 5.86 20.86
N PHE A 292 -20.99 6.00 19.95
CA PHE A 292 -20.77 6.08 18.51
C PHE A 292 -21.73 7.12 17.94
N ARG A 293 -21.23 8.32 17.63
CA ARG A 293 -22.07 9.48 17.27
C ARG A 293 -21.65 10.08 15.94
N SER A 294 -22.61 10.56 15.16
CA SER A 294 -22.28 11.31 13.95
C SER A 294 -21.70 12.68 14.30
N VAL A 295 -20.69 13.12 13.54
CA VAL A 295 -20.03 14.43 13.71
C VAL A 295 -20.97 15.58 13.32
N ARG A 296 -21.92 15.33 12.41
CA ARG A 296 -22.98 16.29 12.08
C ARG A 296 -24.29 15.86 12.74
N PRO A 297 -25.13 16.81 13.19
CA PRO A 297 -26.23 16.51 14.09
C PRO A 297 -27.22 15.50 13.50
N LYS A 298 -27.77 14.65 14.38
CA LYS A 298 -28.92 13.78 14.10
C LYS A 298 -30.07 14.62 13.52
N ALA A 299 -30.69 14.13 12.45
CA ALA A 299 -31.97 14.67 12.02
C ALA A 299 -32.99 14.51 13.18
N VAL A 300 -33.90 15.48 13.29
CA VAL A 300 -35.21 15.21 13.90
C VAL A 300 -35.95 14.29 12.93
N ASP A 301 -36.69 13.30 13.43
CA ASP A 301 -37.37 12.29 12.60
C ASP A 301 -38.08 12.91 11.39
N GLY A 302 -37.68 12.51 10.17
CA GLY A 302 -38.26 12.95 8.91
C GLY A 302 -37.69 14.22 8.27
N GLU A 303 -36.71 14.90 8.89
CA GLU A 303 -36.06 16.08 8.28
C GLU A 303 -34.82 15.69 7.44
N VAL A 304 -34.75 16.20 6.20
CA VAL A 304 -33.56 16.11 5.35
C VAL A 304 -32.39 16.79 6.04
N ASN A 305 -31.32 16.04 6.32
CA ASN A 305 -30.10 16.58 6.95
C ASN A 305 -28.88 16.51 6.01
N ARG A 306 -29.06 15.99 4.80
CA ARG A 306 -28.04 15.84 3.78
C ARG A 306 -28.59 16.10 2.39
N GLU A 307 -27.87 16.91 1.61
CA GLU A 307 -28.05 17.01 0.17
C GLU A 307 -26.82 16.42 -0.52
N VAL A 308 -27.04 15.53 -1.48
CA VAL A 308 -25.97 14.94 -2.28
C VAL A 308 -26.39 14.96 -3.74
N ALA A 309 -25.50 15.41 -4.61
CA ALA A 309 -25.79 15.44 -6.04
C ALA A 309 -25.80 14.02 -6.63
N VAL A 310 -26.65 13.79 -7.64
CA VAL A 310 -26.67 12.54 -8.41
C VAL A 310 -25.26 12.18 -8.87
N GLY A 311 -24.86 10.91 -8.66
CA GLY A 311 -23.53 10.40 -9.01
C GLY A 311 -22.40 10.86 -8.10
N SER A 312 -22.68 11.50 -6.96
CA SER A 312 -21.68 11.82 -5.93
C SER A 312 -21.62 10.73 -4.86
N ARG A 313 -20.52 10.71 -4.09
CA ARG A 313 -20.36 9.79 -2.96
C ARG A 313 -21.03 10.35 -1.71
N LEU A 314 -21.86 9.55 -1.04
CA LEU A 314 -22.32 9.87 0.32
C LEU A 314 -21.18 9.57 1.30
N VAL A 315 -20.83 10.53 2.15
CA VAL A 315 -19.82 10.35 3.21
C VAL A 315 -20.39 10.78 4.56
N LEU A 316 -20.39 9.84 5.50
CA LEU A 316 -20.88 9.99 6.86
C LEU A 316 -19.72 9.82 7.83
N ASN A 317 -19.49 10.82 8.67
CA ASN A 317 -18.40 10.82 9.64
C ASN A 317 -18.95 10.58 11.05
N PHE A 318 -18.25 9.75 11.80
CA PHE A 318 -18.58 9.33 13.16
C PHE A 318 -17.38 9.48 14.09
N GLU A 319 -17.68 9.77 15.35
CA GLU A 319 -16.75 9.78 16.47
C GLU A 319 -17.10 8.67 17.45
N THR A 320 -16.07 8.02 17.98
CA THR A 320 -16.16 6.96 18.98
C THR A 320 -14.92 6.93 19.87
N ASP A 321 -15.04 6.34 21.06
CA ASP A 321 -13.94 6.03 21.97
C ASP A 321 -13.41 4.59 21.81
N ALA A 322 -13.90 3.81 20.84
CA ALA A 322 -13.40 2.46 20.58
C ALA A 322 -11.93 2.44 20.12
N SER A 323 -11.20 1.38 20.50
CA SER A 323 -9.88 1.06 19.96
C SER A 323 -9.91 0.84 18.45
N ASP A 324 -8.84 1.20 17.73
CA ASP A 324 -8.75 1.11 16.28
C ASP A 324 -9.06 -0.30 15.72
N GLY A 325 -8.66 -1.35 16.46
CA GLY A 325 -8.91 -2.76 16.13
C GLY A 325 -10.33 -3.27 16.38
N TYR A 326 -11.25 -2.44 16.90
CA TYR A 326 -12.55 -2.87 17.44
C TYR A 326 -13.39 -3.72 16.47
N PHE A 327 -13.56 -3.27 15.22
CA PHE A 327 -14.29 -4.03 14.20
C PHE A 327 -13.49 -5.22 13.66
N GLY A 328 -12.15 -5.14 13.63
CA GLY A 328 -11.28 -6.20 13.11
C GLY A 328 -11.26 -7.44 14.01
N SER A 329 -11.36 -7.24 15.32
CA SER A 329 -11.49 -8.33 16.30
C SER A 329 -12.84 -9.06 16.27
N GLY A 330 -13.79 -8.62 15.44
CA GLY A 330 -15.14 -9.19 15.38
C GLY A 330 -16.06 -8.83 16.56
N ARG A 331 -15.64 -7.91 17.43
CA ARG A 331 -16.42 -7.47 18.61
C ARG A 331 -17.63 -6.64 18.23
N GLY A 332 -17.49 -5.83 17.18
CA GLY A 332 -18.56 -4.96 16.67
C GLY A 332 -18.84 -5.24 15.19
N ARG A 333 -20.05 -4.88 14.74
CA ARG A 333 -20.45 -4.85 13.34
C ARG A 333 -21.25 -3.60 13.04
N VAL A 334 -21.04 -3.05 11.85
CA VAL A 334 -21.83 -1.95 11.30
C VAL A 334 -22.80 -2.53 10.29
N ARG A 335 -24.07 -2.19 10.44
CA ARG A 335 -25.12 -2.48 9.46
C ARG A 335 -25.71 -1.17 8.95
N VAL A 336 -26.01 -1.13 7.67
CA VAL A 336 -26.74 -0.03 7.05
C VAL A 336 -28.03 -0.59 6.48
N VAL A 337 -29.15 -0.06 6.96
CA VAL A 337 -30.49 -0.51 6.57
C VAL A 337 -31.20 0.63 5.87
N ASP A 338 -31.84 0.33 4.75
CA ASP A 338 -32.73 1.28 4.08
C ASP A 338 -34.04 1.36 4.87
N ILE A 339 -34.44 2.57 5.27
CA ILE A 339 -35.58 2.79 6.18
C ILE A 339 -36.92 2.48 5.50
N GLU A 340 -37.04 2.71 4.19
CA GLU A 340 -38.30 2.52 3.48
C GLU A 340 -38.58 1.05 3.17
N SER A 341 -37.56 0.34 2.69
CA SER A 341 -37.64 -1.07 2.30
C SER A 341 -37.36 -2.04 3.45
N GLY A 342 -36.59 -1.61 4.45
CA GLY A 342 -36.08 -2.47 5.53
C GLY A 342 -34.96 -3.41 5.09
N GLU A 343 -34.41 -3.25 3.88
CA GLU A 343 -33.35 -4.11 3.36
C GLU A 343 -31.97 -3.75 3.93
N ASP A 344 -31.12 -4.76 4.15
CA ASP A 344 -29.73 -4.58 4.56
C ASP A 344 -28.88 -4.22 3.33
N VAL A 345 -28.45 -2.96 3.27
CA VAL A 345 -27.67 -2.38 2.16
C VAL A 345 -26.20 -2.21 2.53
N SER A 346 -25.72 -2.85 3.60
CA SER A 346 -24.34 -2.70 4.11
C SER A 346 -23.27 -2.96 3.04
N GLY A 347 -23.53 -3.86 2.10
CA GLY A 347 -22.60 -4.20 1.01
C GLY A 347 -22.42 -3.10 -0.04
N LEU A 348 -23.16 -2.00 0.05
CA LEU A 348 -23.01 -0.80 -0.79
C LEU A 348 -22.16 0.28 -0.11
N PHE A 349 -21.74 0.04 1.14
CA PHE A 349 -21.01 0.99 1.96
C PHE A 349 -19.65 0.46 2.38
N ARG A 350 -18.65 1.34 2.25
CA ARG A 350 -17.32 1.18 2.83
C ARG A 350 -17.27 1.90 4.17
N ARG A 351 -16.90 1.18 5.22
CA ARG A 351 -16.49 1.69 6.53
C ARG A 351 -14.97 1.68 6.66
N SER A 352 -14.38 2.85 6.94
CA SER A 352 -12.98 3.03 7.34
C SER A 352 -12.90 3.48 8.81
N GLY A 353 -12.04 2.83 9.62
CA GLY A 353 -11.83 3.16 11.04
C GLY A 353 -12.81 2.52 12.03
N PRO A 354 -12.47 2.47 13.33
CA PRO A 354 -11.90 3.62 14.02
C PRO A 354 -10.42 3.79 13.75
N ASN A 355 -10.00 5.04 13.56
CA ASN A 355 -8.60 5.43 13.60
C ASN A 355 -8.52 6.64 14.53
N SER A 356 -7.94 6.46 15.72
CA SER A 356 -7.91 7.48 16.77
C SER A 356 -9.30 8.07 17.05
N GLY A 357 -10.29 7.19 17.16
CA GLY A 357 -11.69 7.54 17.47
C GLY A 357 -12.52 8.11 16.31
N LYS A 358 -11.99 8.15 15.09
CA LYS A 358 -12.73 8.58 13.88
C LYS A 358 -13.12 7.40 13.01
N CYS A 359 -14.38 7.35 12.60
CA CYS A 359 -14.90 6.35 11.67
C CYS A 359 -15.66 7.03 10.54
N THR A 360 -15.48 6.54 9.31
CA THR A 360 -16.13 7.08 8.11
C THR A 360 -16.88 5.96 7.41
N ILE A 361 -18.17 6.17 7.17
CA ILE A 361 -19.02 5.29 6.36
C ILE A 361 -19.34 6.03 5.08
N SER A 362 -19.03 5.42 3.94
CA SER A 362 -19.16 6.05 2.63
C SER A 362 -19.78 5.11 1.63
N SER A 363 -20.66 5.60 0.76
CA SER A 363 -21.22 4.77 -0.31
C SER A 363 -20.14 4.45 -1.34
N ALA A 364 -20.21 3.29 -1.99
CA ALA A 364 -19.48 3.05 -3.23
C ALA A 364 -20.22 3.75 -4.38
N ASP A 365 -21.47 3.35 -4.65
CA ASP A 365 -22.26 3.85 -5.79
C ASP A 365 -23.79 3.89 -5.54
N ILE A 366 -24.24 3.97 -4.29
CA ILE A 366 -25.69 3.87 -3.99
C ILE A 366 -26.53 4.95 -4.71
N ILE A 367 -25.95 6.13 -4.95
CA ILE A 367 -26.65 7.28 -5.56
C ILE A 367 -26.82 7.12 -7.07
N ALA A 368 -26.08 6.21 -7.72
CA ALA A 368 -26.20 5.99 -9.17
C ALA A 368 -27.56 5.39 -9.58
N GLY A 369 -28.26 4.74 -8.65
CA GLY A 369 -29.59 4.16 -8.87
C GLY A 369 -30.76 5.13 -8.64
N HIS A 370 -30.49 6.34 -8.16
CA HIS A 370 -31.52 7.30 -7.75
C HIS A 370 -31.60 8.51 -8.67
N GLN A 371 -32.78 9.13 -8.73
CA GLN A 371 -33.04 10.34 -9.51
C GLN A 371 -32.98 11.59 -8.64
N ALA A 372 -32.72 12.75 -9.27
CA ALA A 372 -32.83 14.03 -8.59
C ALA A 372 -34.28 14.24 -8.12
N GLY A 373 -34.44 14.55 -6.84
CA GLY A 373 -35.72 14.63 -6.14
C GLY A 373 -36.00 13.45 -5.20
N ASP A 374 -35.24 12.36 -5.29
CA ASP A 374 -35.40 11.20 -4.41
C ASP A 374 -34.96 11.54 -2.97
N LEU A 375 -35.64 10.92 -2.00
CA LEU A 375 -35.29 10.95 -0.58
C LEU A 375 -34.82 9.56 -0.16
N LEU A 376 -33.58 9.45 0.31
CA LEU A 376 -33.01 8.20 0.78
C LEU A 376 -32.91 8.23 2.31
N GLY A 377 -33.66 7.36 2.98
CA GLY A 377 -33.57 7.14 4.43
C GLY A 377 -32.65 5.98 4.77
N LEU A 378 -31.60 6.21 5.56
CA LEU A 378 -30.65 5.20 5.99
C LEU A 378 -30.55 5.13 7.50
N GLU A 379 -30.61 3.93 8.04
CA GLU A 379 -30.35 3.64 9.44
C GLU A 379 -28.99 2.94 9.58
N ILE A 380 -28.06 3.60 10.27
CA ILE A 380 -26.75 3.05 10.61
C ILE A 380 -26.85 2.46 12.00
N ILE A 381 -26.62 1.15 12.10
CA ILE A 381 -26.72 0.37 13.33
C ILE A 381 -25.33 -0.17 13.66
N VAL A 382 -24.82 0.13 14.85
CA VAL A 382 -23.60 -0.50 15.40
C VAL A 382 -24.01 -1.46 16.50
N GLU A 383 -23.78 -2.74 16.24
CA GLU A 383 -24.05 -3.85 17.17
C GLU A 383 -22.73 -4.43 17.67
N ASP A 384 -22.70 -4.89 18.92
CA ASP A 384 -21.53 -5.55 19.49
C ASP A 384 -21.88 -6.75 20.37
N ASP A 385 -20.84 -7.50 20.73
CA ASP A 385 -20.94 -8.68 21.60
C ASP A 385 -20.77 -8.35 23.09
N ASN A 386 -20.94 -7.08 23.48
CA ASN A 386 -20.73 -6.66 24.87
C ASN A 386 -21.70 -7.42 25.80
N PRO A 387 -21.18 -8.14 26.81
CA PRO A 387 -22.02 -8.89 27.76
C PRO A 387 -22.89 -7.99 28.64
N ILE A 388 -22.58 -6.68 28.72
CA ILE A 388 -23.43 -5.68 29.33
C ILE A 388 -24.27 -5.05 28.21
N PRO A 389 -25.59 -5.25 28.18
CA PRO A 389 -26.42 -4.77 27.09
C PRO A 389 -26.48 -3.25 27.09
N LEU A 390 -25.62 -2.63 26.28
CA LEU A 390 -25.91 -1.33 25.68
C LEU A 390 -26.82 -1.61 24.49
N SER A 391 -27.95 -0.92 24.42
CA SER A 391 -28.76 -0.90 23.19
C SER A 391 -27.86 -0.49 22.02
N PRO A 392 -28.02 -1.10 20.83
CA PRO A 392 -27.18 -0.82 19.67
C PRO A 392 -27.17 0.68 19.38
N PHE A 393 -26.03 1.19 18.92
CA PHE A 393 -25.95 2.60 18.53
C PHE A 393 -26.66 2.79 17.20
N VAL A 394 -27.76 3.53 17.22
CA VAL A 394 -28.58 3.80 16.04
C VAL A 394 -28.48 5.27 15.62
N CYS A 395 -28.25 5.49 14.33
CA CYS A 395 -28.22 6.79 13.70
C CYS A 395 -29.01 6.77 12.38
N ALA A 396 -30.15 7.47 12.35
CA ALA A 396 -30.90 7.71 11.12
C ALA A 396 -30.36 8.92 10.36
N VAL A 397 -30.30 8.82 9.03
CA VAL A 397 -29.85 9.86 8.10
C VAL A 397 -30.81 9.92 6.92
N TYR A 398 -31.28 11.12 6.58
CA TYR A 398 -32.17 11.34 5.44
C TYR A 398 -31.46 12.22 4.41
N VAL A 399 -31.23 11.66 3.22
CA VAL A 399 -30.46 12.27 2.14
C VAL A 399 -31.38 12.65 1.00
N ALA A 400 -31.48 13.96 0.71
CA ALA A 400 -32.11 14.45 -0.50
C ALA A 400 -31.12 14.41 -1.66
N ILE A 401 -31.56 13.84 -2.77
CA ILE A 401 -30.75 13.70 -3.97
C ILE A 401 -31.07 14.87 -4.88
N VAL A 402 -30.06 15.67 -5.19
CA VAL A 402 -30.23 16.91 -5.99
C VAL A 402 -29.57 16.78 -7.35
N ASP A 403 -30.06 17.53 -8.33
CA ASP A 403 -29.36 17.65 -9.60
C ASP A 403 -28.01 18.31 -9.39
N ARG A 404 -27.02 17.88 -10.17
CA ARG A 404 -25.69 18.49 -10.17
C ARG A 404 -25.80 19.90 -10.75
N SER A 405 -26.08 20.88 -9.90
CA SER A 405 -26.06 22.28 -10.30
C SER A 405 -24.64 22.62 -10.77
N SER A 406 -24.56 23.23 -11.95
CA SER A 406 -23.33 23.82 -12.46
C SER A 406 -22.71 24.68 -11.37
N GLU A 407 -21.44 24.38 -11.08
CA GLU A 407 -20.56 25.01 -10.10
C GLU A 407 -21.00 26.43 -9.68
N SER A 408 -21.17 26.62 -8.37
CA SER A 408 -20.82 27.93 -7.81
C SER A 408 -19.33 28.13 -8.09
N GLU A 409 -19.01 28.91 -9.12
CA GLU A 409 -17.69 29.49 -9.31
C GLU A 409 -17.37 30.36 -8.09
N THR A 410 -16.79 29.75 -7.05
CA THR A 410 -16.09 30.52 -6.02
C THR A 410 -14.86 31.09 -6.70
N SER A 411 -14.97 32.35 -7.13
CA SER A 411 -13.92 33.07 -7.83
C SER A 411 -12.63 33.00 -7.01
N PRO A 412 -11.48 32.61 -7.59
CA PRO A 412 -10.25 32.59 -6.83
C PRO A 412 -9.87 34.03 -6.47
N SER A 413 -9.69 34.29 -5.18
CA SER A 413 -9.13 35.56 -4.70
C SER A 413 -7.77 35.80 -5.36
N PRO A 414 -7.47 37.02 -5.84
CA PRO A 414 -6.17 37.32 -6.43
C PRO A 414 -5.10 37.21 -5.34
N ARG A 415 -4.19 36.23 -5.49
CA ARG A 415 -3.07 36.02 -4.58
C ARG A 415 -1.77 35.78 -5.33
N ASP A 416 -0.72 36.27 -4.69
CA ASP A 416 0.67 36.38 -5.08
C ASP A 416 1.25 35.14 -5.80
N PRO A 417 1.88 35.26 -7.00
CA PRO A 417 2.35 34.14 -7.82
C PRO A 417 3.44 33.24 -7.20
N PHE A 418 3.96 33.56 -6.01
CA PHE A 418 5.19 32.97 -5.49
C PHE A 418 5.04 32.05 -4.26
N THR A 419 3.82 31.81 -3.75
CA THR A 419 3.63 30.95 -2.56
C THR A 419 3.01 29.58 -2.93
N GLY A 420 3.78 28.50 -2.74
CA GLY A 420 3.22 27.13 -2.67
C GLY A 420 3.60 26.12 -3.76
N LYS A 421 4.59 26.38 -4.62
CA LYS A 421 5.08 25.38 -5.59
C LYS A 421 6.04 24.40 -4.91
N LYS A 422 5.71 23.11 -4.86
CA LYS A 422 6.62 22.05 -4.39
C LYS A 422 7.39 21.53 -5.60
N LEU A 423 8.71 21.69 -5.60
CA LEU A 423 9.57 21.06 -6.60
C LEU A 423 9.57 19.54 -6.37
N PRO A 424 9.61 18.73 -7.43
CA PRO A 424 9.78 17.28 -7.27
C PRO A 424 11.09 16.97 -6.55
N HIS A 425 11.12 15.86 -5.81
CA HIS A 425 12.34 15.46 -5.14
C HIS A 425 13.35 14.97 -6.19
N ILE A 426 14.57 15.49 -6.14
CA ILE A 426 15.66 15.06 -7.02
C ILE A 426 16.70 14.38 -6.15
N GLU A 427 17.02 13.11 -6.41
CA GLU A 427 18.04 12.36 -5.68
C GLU A 427 19.25 12.10 -6.58
N PHE A 428 20.44 12.46 -6.12
CA PHE A 428 21.69 12.13 -6.80
C PHE A 428 22.19 10.76 -6.32
N VAL A 429 22.25 9.80 -7.25
CA VAL A 429 22.50 8.38 -6.95
C VAL A 429 23.93 7.98 -7.36
N PRO A 430 24.84 7.76 -6.40
CA PRO A 430 26.18 7.26 -6.68
C PRO A 430 26.19 5.73 -6.84
N ARG A 431 27.28 5.19 -7.40
CA ARG A 431 27.39 3.76 -7.76
C ARG A 431 27.19 2.82 -6.57
N GLU A 432 27.61 3.22 -5.37
CA GLU A 432 27.48 2.40 -4.15
C GLU A 432 26.02 2.11 -3.79
N ARG A 433 25.09 2.97 -4.20
CA ARG A 433 23.65 2.83 -3.91
C ARG A 433 22.86 2.09 -4.99
N TRP A 434 23.49 1.72 -6.11
CA TRP A 434 22.80 1.00 -7.18
C TRP A 434 22.29 -0.36 -6.72
N ALA A 435 23.08 -1.12 -5.95
CA ALA A 435 22.66 -2.44 -5.48
C ALA A 435 21.47 -2.37 -4.52
N GLU A 436 21.42 -1.34 -3.67
CA GLU A 436 20.30 -1.07 -2.77
C GLU A 436 19.04 -0.73 -3.57
N LEU A 437 19.14 0.22 -4.50
CA LEU A 437 18.01 0.71 -5.29
C LEU A 437 17.52 -0.33 -6.30
N ASN A 438 18.40 -1.03 -7.01
CA ASN A 438 18.03 -2.11 -7.96
C ASN A 438 17.41 -3.32 -7.23
N GLY A 439 17.68 -3.48 -5.92
CA GLY A 439 16.95 -4.42 -5.06
C GLY A 439 15.49 -4.01 -4.81
N MET A 440 15.13 -2.76 -5.12
CA MET A 440 13.76 -2.25 -5.09
C MET A 440 13.15 -2.32 -6.50
N HIS A 441 11.95 -2.91 -6.61
CA HIS A 441 11.28 -3.14 -7.90
C HIS A 441 11.09 -1.84 -8.71
N GLY A 442 11.61 -1.79 -9.94
CA GLY A 442 11.46 -0.68 -10.90
C GLY A 442 12.62 0.32 -10.93
N PHE A 443 13.72 0.03 -10.23
CA PHE A 443 15.01 0.67 -10.50
C PHE A 443 15.92 -0.29 -11.27
N ASP A 444 16.66 0.26 -12.21
CA ASP A 444 17.66 -0.45 -13.01
C ASP A 444 18.80 0.52 -13.34
N PHE A 445 19.51 0.91 -12.29
CA PHE A 445 20.71 1.70 -12.43
C PHE A 445 21.83 0.85 -13.00
N GLY A 446 22.26 1.23 -14.20
CA GLY A 446 23.45 0.75 -14.84
C GLY A 446 24.33 1.89 -15.35
N PRO A 447 25.45 1.56 -16.02
CA PRO A 447 26.39 2.56 -16.53
C PRO A 447 25.79 3.52 -17.57
N THR A 448 24.70 3.15 -18.23
CA THR A 448 24.05 3.94 -19.28
C THR A 448 22.80 4.68 -18.78
N THR A 449 22.28 4.32 -17.60
CA THR A 449 21.10 4.96 -17.00
C THR A 449 21.46 6.39 -16.58
N VAL A 450 20.62 7.37 -16.94
CA VAL A 450 20.83 8.78 -16.56
C VAL A 450 19.81 9.22 -15.52
N ILE A 451 18.51 9.11 -15.81
CA ILE A 451 17.44 9.45 -14.88
C ILE A 451 16.46 8.28 -14.77
N GLN A 452 16.06 7.92 -13.55
CA GLN A 452 14.88 7.10 -13.31
C GLN A 452 13.86 7.93 -12.53
N ALA A 453 12.62 7.98 -13.00
CA ALA A 453 11.55 8.75 -12.36
C ALA A 453 10.60 7.84 -11.57
N ARG A 454 9.94 8.38 -10.54
CA ARG A 454 8.95 7.66 -9.73
C ARG A 454 7.75 8.54 -9.40
N PRO A 455 6.50 8.05 -9.52
CA PRO A 455 5.33 8.86 -9.29
C PRO A 455 5.17 9.18 -7.79
N THR A 456 4.69 10.39 -7.49
CA THR A 456 4.73 11.00 -6.14
C THR A 456 3.41 10.94 -5.37
N GLY A 457 2.41 10.21 -5.83
CA GLY A 457 1.10 10.10 -5.15
C GLY A 457 -0.03 10.95 -5.72
N THR A 458 0.28 12.05 -6.42
CA THR A 458 -0.72 13.00 -6.95
C THR A 458 -0.70 13.00 -8.48
N GLU A 459 -1.71 12.38 -9.10
CA GLU A 459 -1.89 12.41 -10.55
C GLU A 459 -2.18 13.85 -11.04
N GLY A 460 -1.58 14.22 -12.19
CA GLY A 460 -1.95 15.42 -12.95
C GLY A 460 -1.37 16.77 -12.49
N ALA A 461 -0.30 16.80 -11.69
CA ALA A 461 0.36 18.05 -11.30
C ALA A 461 1.88 18.01 -11.50
N VAL A 462 2.47 19.09 -12.02
CA VAL A 462 3.93 19.20 -12.17
C VAL A 462 4.57 19.20 -10.77
N GLY A 463 5.37 18.16 -10.49
CA GLY A 463 5.80 17.75 -9.14
C GLY A 463 5.37 16.32 -8.75
N SER A 464 4.62 15.65 -9.63
CA SER A 464 4.14 14.26 -9.51
C SER A 464 5.18 13.18 -9.78
N TYR A 465 6.45 13.52 -10.04
CA TYR A 465 7.53 12.53 -10.15
C TYR A 465 8.78 12.90 -9.37
N ASP A 466 9.29 11.99 -8.54
CA ASP A 466 10.63 12.05 -7.94
C ASP A 466 11.67 11.56 -8.96
N LEU A 467 12.78 12.29 -9.12
CA LEU A 467 13.81 12.04 -10.12
C LEU A 467 15.09 11.52 -9.47
N TYR A 468 15.57 10.37 -9.92
CA TYR A 468 16.80 9.75 -9.43
C TYR A 468 17.87 9.83 -10.52
N ILE A 469 18.91 10.62 -10.28
CA ILE A 469 19.93 10.97 -11.28
C ILE A 469 21.22 10.22 -11.00
N ASN A 470 21.68 9.44 -11.97
CA ASN A 470 22.94 8.72 -11.89
C ASN A 470 24.13 9.69 -11.98
N VAL A 471 24.91 9.83 -10.91
CA VAL A 471 26.10 10.70 -10.88
C VAL A 471 27.40 9.98 -11.26
N ASP A 472 27.35 8.65 -11.42
CA ASP A 472 28.46 7.79 -11.84
C ASP A 472 28.16 7.08 -13.16
N ASN A 473 27.44 7.79 -14.02
CA ASN A 473 27.16 7.39 -15.39
C ASN A 473 28.47 7.16 -16.16
N GLY A 474 28.51 6.11 -16.97
CA GLY A 474 29.68 5.69 -17.73
C GLY A 474 30.20 6.75 -18.70
N HIS A 475 29.31 7.53 -19.34
CA HIS A 475 29.72 8.60 -20.24
C HIS A 475 30.36 9.78 -19.48
N LEU A 476 29.81 10.14 -18.31
CA LEU A 476 30.39 11.17 -17.45
C LEU A 476 31.76 10.74 -16.91
N GLU A 477 31.90 9.47 -16.49
CA GLU A 477 33.15 8.90 -16.01
C GLU A 477 34.27 8.97 -17.07
N VAL A 478 33.95 8.69 -18.34
CA VAL A 478 34.92 8.82 -19.45
C VAL A 478 35.41 10.27 -19.55
N GLN A 479 34.52 11.26 -19.44
CA GLN A 479 34.88 12.68 -19.53
C GLN A 479 35.68 13.16 -18.31
N ARG A 480 35.33 12.73 -17.10
CA ARG A 480 36.10 13.00 -15.87
C ARG A 480 37.53 12.48 -15.99
N ARG A 481 37.70 11.24 -16.48
CA ARG A 481 39.02 10.62 -16.69
C ARG A 481 39.83 11.34 -17.77
N ALA A 482 39.16 11.83 -18.82
CA ALA A 482 39.82 12.54 -19.91
C ALA A 482 40.42 13.90 -19.47
N LYS A 483 39.76 14.63 -18.55
CA LYS A 483 40.38 15.82 -17.89
C LYS A 483 40.06 15.84 -16.39
N PRO A 484 40.94 15.27 -15.54
CA PRO A 484 40.72 15.17 -14.11
C PRO A 484 40.63 16.53 -13.40
N SER A 485 41.36 17.55 -13.88
CA SER A 485 41.40 18.89 -13.27
C SER A 485 40.08 19.65 -13.32
N SER A 486 39.11 19.23 -14.14
CA SER A 486 37.78 19.82 -14.22
C SER A 486 36.65 18.85 -13.86
N ALA A 487 36.99 17.72 -13.19
CA ALA A 487 36.02 16.68 -12.84
C ALA A 487 34.85 17.19 -11.98
N ASP A 488 35.13 18.04 -11.00
CA ASP A 488 34.09 18.61 -10.11
C ASP A 488 33.14 19.53 -10.88
N GLY A 489 33.68 20.43 -11.71
CA GLY A 489 32.87 21.31 -12.55
C GLY A 489 32.00 20.55 -13.56
N ARG A 490 32.49 19.43 -14.11
CA ARG A 490 31.69 18.55 -14.98
C ARG A 490 30.58 17.85 -14.21
N THR A 491 30.86 17.40 -13.00
CA THR A 491 29.86 16.78 -12.12
C THR A 491 28.75 17.78 -11.78
N PHE A 492 29.13 19.00 -11.45
CA PHE A 492 28.17 20.07 -11.17
C PHE A 492 27.30 20.39 -12.40
N LEU A 493 27.91 20.53 -13.59
CA LEU A 493 27.15 20.77 -14.83
C LEU A 493 26.23 19.60 -15.19
N TRP A 494 26.70 18.36 -15.01
CA TRP A 494 25.89 17.16 -15.20
C TRP A 494 24.67 17.17 -14.29
N LYS A 495 24.86 17.34 -12.98
CA LYS A 495 23.78 17.42 -11.98
C LYS A 495 22.77 18.49 -12.35
N ARG A 496 23.23 19.70 -12.68
CA ARG A 496 22.36 20.82 -13.07
C ARG A 496 21.57 20.55 -14.34
N THR A 497 22.23 20.06 -15.40
CA THR A 497 21.59 19.89 -16.71
C THR A 497 20.61 18.73 -16.71
N THR A 498 21.00 17.59 -16.11
CA THR A 498 20.12 16.42 -15.98
C THR A 498 18.91 16.74 -15.10
N SER A 499 19.08 17.51 -14.01
CA SER A 499 17.95 17.98 -13.20
C SER A 499 16.95 18.79 -14.02
N LEU A 500 17.42 19.77 -14.81
CA LEU A 500 16.56 20.59 -15.67
C LEU A 500 15.84 19.76 -16.74
N ILE A 501 16.55 18.83 -17.38
CA ILE A 501 15.97 17.95 -18.40
C ILE A 501 14.92 17.02 -17.79
N GLY A 502 15.22 16.44 -16.63
CA GLY A 502 14.27 15.57 -15.93
C GLY A 502 13.00 16.33 -15.53
N LEU A 503 13.13 17.55 -15.01
CA LEU A 503 11.99 18.43 -14.71
C LEU A 503 11.17 18.77 -15.97
N ALA A 504 11.85 19.11 -17.07
CA ALA A 504 11.21 19.44 -18.33
C ALA A 504 10.45 18.26 -18.95
N LEU A 505 11.07 17.08 -18.95
CA LEU A 505 10.46 15.86 -19.46
C LEU A 505 9.27 15.44 -18.59
N ALA A 506 9.41 15.46 -17.27
CA ALA A 506 8.31 15.14 -16.37
C ALA A 506 7.12 16.08 -16.56
N SER A 507 7.35 17.39 -16.66
CA SER A 507 6.29 18.37 -16.93
C SER A 507 5.64 18.13 -18.30
N TYR A 508 6.45 17.98 -19.35
CA TYR A 508 5.95 17.83 -20.72
C TYR A 508 5.14 16.54 -20.89
N LEU A 509 5.63 15.42 -20.35
CA LEU A 509 4.97 14.13 -20.50
C LEU A 509 3.66 14.07 -19.73
N VAL A 510 3.58 14.66 -18.53
CA VAL A 510 2.33 14.77 -17.75
C VAL A 510 1.30 15.63 -18.48
N ASP A 511 1.69 16.78 -19.03
CA ASP A 511 0.76 17.69 -19.72
C ASP A 511 0.22 17.11 -21.05
N ASN A 512 0.87 16.07 -21.59
CA ASN A 512 0.53 15.48 -22.88
C ASN A 512 0.10 13.99 -22.79
N GLU A 513 -0.25 13.49 -21.61
CA GLU A 513 -0.88 12.17 -21.47
C GLU A 513 -2.25 12.16 -22.18
N LEU A 514 -2.39 11.33 -23.22
CA LEU A 514 -3.66 11.09 -23.92
C LEU A 514 -4.36 9.88 -23.27
N PRO A 515 -5.63 9.98 -22.84
CA PRO A 515 -6.34 8.85 -22.28
C PRO A 515 -6.67 7.81 -23.38
N GLY A 516 -6.11 6.60 -23.28
CA GLY A 516 -6.67 5.41 -23.95
C GLY A 516 -5.80 4.61 -24.93
N GLU A 517 -4.50 4.89 -25.10
CA GLU A 517 -3.59 3.98 -25.83
C GLU A 517 -2.78 3.11 -24.85
N GLU A 518 -2.09 2.05 -25.33
CA GLU A 518 -1.10 1.31 -24.53
C GLU A 518 0.04 2.28 -24.17
N VAL A 519 -0.14 3.04 -23.09
CA VAL A 519 0.78 4.13 -22.71
C VAL A 519 2.02 3.51 -22.08
N GLU A 520 3.15 3.59 -22.78
CA GLU A 520 4.47 3.48 -22.15
C GLU A 520 4.52 4.43 -20.95
N LEU A 521 4.83 3.88 -19.78
CA LEU A 521 4.87 4.60 -18.52
C LEU A 521 5.78 5.85 -18.64
N VAL A 522 5.34 7.01 -18.13
CA VAL A 522 6.10 8.28 -18.18
C VAL A 522 7.53 8.09 -17.65
N GLU A 523 7.68 7.26 -16.63
CA GLU A 523 8.95 6.88 -16.02
C GLU A 523 9.90 6.20 -17.02
N GLU A 524 9.38 5.26 -17.82
CA GLU A 524 10.14 4.52 -18.82
C GLU A 524 10.61 5.46 -19.93
N ARG A 525 9.73 6.36 -20.39
CA ARG A 525 10.06 7.36 -21.41
C ARG A 525 11.13 8.35 -20.94
N ILE A 526 11.05 8.81 -19.68
CA ILE A 526 12.10 9.68 -19.10
C ILE A 526 13.44 8.95 -19.09
N THR A 527 13.47 7.68 -18.69
CA THR A 527 14.70 6.90 -18.67
C THR A 527 15.26 6.68 -20.08
N GLU A 528 14.43 6.27 -21.04
CA GLU A 528 14.87 6.02 -22.40
C GLU A 528 15.45 7.28 -23.07
N ILE A 529 14.71 8.40 -23.03
CA ILE A 529 15.13 9.66 -23.64
C ILE A 529 16.44 10.15 -23.01
N THR A 530 16.54 10.13 -21.69
CA THR A 530 17.74 10.65 -20.99
C THR A 530 18.95 9.75 -21.20
N SER A 531 18.78 8.44 -21.26
CA SER A 531 19.84 7.50 -21.61
C SER A 531 20.32 7.66 -23.05
N GLY A 532 19.43 7.92 -24.01
CA GLY A 532 19.81 8.26 -25.39
C GLY A 532 20.62 9.56 -25.49
N LEU A 533 20.33 10.54 -24.63
CA LEU A 533 21.04 11.82 -24.58
C LEU A 533 22.36 11.79 -23.80
N ALA A 534 22.64 10.71 -23.04
CA ALA A 534 23.78 10.62 -22.12
C ALA A 534 25.14 11.04 -22.73
N PRO A 535 25.52 10.59 -23.96
CA PRO A 535 26.81 10.97 -24.54
C PRO A 535 26.91 12.48 -24.81
N VAL A 536 25.80 13.11 -25.23
CA VAL A 536 25.75 14.55 -25.51
C VAL A 536 25.81 15.33 -24.22
N LEU A 537 25.03 14.93 -23.21
CA LEU A 537 25.01 15.57 -21.89
C LEU A 537 26.38 15.54 -21.22
N ALA A 538 27.10 14.43 -21.35
CA ALA A 538 28.44 14.30 -20.78
C ALA A 538 29.47 15.22 -21.46
N SER A 539 29.29 15.50 -22.76
CA SER A 539 30.19 16.33 -23.58
C SER A 539 29.78 17.80 -23.68
N LEU A 540 28.73 18.23 -22.97
CA LEU A 540 28.29 19.63 -22.93
C LEU A 540 29.40 20.64 -22.59
N PRO A 541 30.30 20.41 -21.61
CA PRO A 541 31.40 21.34 -21.34
C PRO A 541 32.27 21.61 -22.58
N GLU A 542 32.58 20.56 -23.34
CA GLU A 542 33.40 20.65 -24.55
C GLU A 542 32.64 21.36 -25.69
N ILE A 543 31.35 21.07 -25.84
CA ILE A 543 30.49 21.71 -26.85
C ILE A 543 30.39 23.22 -26.58
N LEU A 544 30.16 23.62 -25.33
CA LEU A 544 30.07 25.02 -24.93
C LEU A 544 31.42 25.74 -25.08
N ALA A 545 32.52 25.08 -24.73
CA ALA A 545 33.86 25.63 -24.93
C ALA A 545 34.20 25.83 -26.41
N ALA A 546 33.75 24.94 -27.30
CA ALA A 546 33.97 25.09 -28.74
C ALA A 546 33.17 26.26 -29.36
N GLY A 547 31.99 26.59 -28.80
CA GLY A 547 31.18 27.74 -29.23
C GLY A 547 31.78 29.09 -28.82
N ALA A 548 32.35 29.18 -27.61
CA ALA A 548 32.94 30.41 -27.09
C ALA A 548 34.17 30.91 -27.89
N VAL A 549 34.82 30.04 -28.68
CA VAL A 549 35.98 30.40 -29.50
C VAL A 549 35.59 31.22 -30.75
N LYS A 550 34.34 31.16 -31.23
CA LYS A 550 33.93 31.88 -32.45
C LYS A 550 33.59 33.35 -32.26
N ASP A 551 33.19 33.78 -31.06
CA ASP A 551 32.84 35.20 -30.81
C ASP A 551 34.07 36.11 -30.59
N ALA A 552 35.26 35.53 -30.42
CA ALA A 552 36.50 36.30 -30.24
C ALA A 552 37.17 36.75 -31.56
N ASP A 553 36.84 36.10 -32.70
CA ASP A 553 37.50 36.32 -33.99
C ASP A 553 36.77 37.30 -34.93
N SER A 554 35.68 37.94 -34.50
CA SER A 554 34.90 38.87 -35.33
C SER A 554 35.23 40.36 -35.13
N ARG A 555 36.40 40.70 -34.56
CA ARG A 555 36.91 42.08 -34.54
C ARG A 555 38.07 42.23 -35.53
N GLU A 556 37.74 42.61 -36.75
CA GLU A 556 38.73 43.09 -37.74
C GLU A 556 39.48 44.32 -37.19
N PRO A 557 40.80 44.45 -37.43
CA PRO A 557 41.53 45.67 -37.12
C PRO A 557 41.28 46.72 -38.21
N VAL A 558 40.68 47.85 -37.83
CA VAL A 558 40.62 49.05 -38.65
C VAL A 558 42.04 49.62 -38.78
N GLN A 559 42.55 49.69 -40.01
CA GLN A 559 43.78 50.38 -40.37
C GLN A 559 43.67 51.89 -40.10
N GLY A 560 44.75 52.45 -39.54
CA GLY A 560 45.05 53.88 -39.52
C GLY A 560 46.44 54.10 -40.06
#